data_AF-A0A562PWU5-F1
#
_entry.id   AF-A0A562PWU5-F1
#
_cell.length_a   1.000
_cell.length_b   1.000
_cell.length_c   1.000
_cell.angle_alpha   90.00
_cell.angle_beta   90.00
_cell.angle_gamma   90.00
#
_symmetry.space_group_name_H-M   'P 1'
#
loop_
_entity.id
_entity.type
_entity.pdbx_description
1 polymer ?
#
loop_
_entity_poly.entity_id
_entity_poly.type
_entity_poly.pdbx_seq_one_letter_code
_entity_poly.pdbx_strand_id
1 'polypeptide(L)'
;MISAHRLLPAAPSSCTARKHSFLYAAHRLHNSCLLESEFYLRDYVKDFKLVISHKMQALQEPLQPMLTQQIIDYYSATTKPLALTSRPLSDPDGQDAMWFSGKLWKEIRRDDWNRHPGAFSAFTPEAFRYYFPSILMCALEAPVEWSYPIDSLLQALDRTPDKSLWDEFFTSRLCGWKSAEYALLLDWLLYLSEQGKEMWGEHLDRSYDTVQLLRESAS
;
A
#
# COMPACT_ATOMS: atom_id res chain seq x y z
N MET A 1 78.93 35.31 0.35
CA MET A 1 79.30 34.55 1.56
C MET A 1 78.21 33.50 1.77
N ILE A 2 78.22 32.37 1.04
CA ILE A 2 78.98 31.14 1.33
C ILE A 2 79.21 30.93 2.82
N SER A 3 78.39 30.10 3.44
CA SER A 3 78.86 29.17 4.46
C SER A 3 77.97 27.94 4.46
N ALA A 4 78.55 26.81 4.05
CA ALA A 4 77.95 25.49 4.07
C ALA A 4 78.44 24.77 5.33
N HIS A 5 77.50 24.29 6.15
CA HIS A 5 77.78 23.20 7.08
C HIS A 5 76.63 22.19 7.04
N ARG A 6 76.95 20.99 6.56
CA ARG A 6 76.18 19.77 6.81
C ARG A 6 76.23 19.45 8.30
N LEU A 7 75.10 19.04 8.89
CA LEU A 7 75.01 17.98 9.90
C LEU A 7 73.60 17.36 9.85
N LEU A 8 73.53 16.05 9.62
CA LEU A 8 72.37 15.14 9.83
C LEU A 8 72.34 14.69 11.31
N PRO A 9 71.36 13.87 11.80
CA PRO A 9 69.92 13.76 11.53
C PRO A 9 69.07 13.71 12.84
N ALA A 10 67.73 13.71 12.75
CA ALA A 10 66.86 13.22 13.84
C ALA A 10 65.58 12.55 13.31
N ALA A 11 65.22 11.43 13.95
CA ALA A 11 64.20 10.45 13.57
C ALA A 11 62.73 10.94 13.68
N PRO A 12 61.76 10.24 13.05
CA PRO A 12 60.37 10.72 12.97
C PRO A 12 59.52 10.27 14.17
N SER A 13 58.73 11.19 14.71
CA SER A 13 57.66 10.90 15.68
C SER A 13 56.28 10.99 15.03
N SER A 14 55.61 9.85 14.99
CA SER A 14 54.25 9.61 14.51
C SER A 14 53.17 10.26 15.39
N CYS A 15 52.35 11.17 14.87
CA CYS A 15 51.12 11.59 15.57
C CYS A 15 50.00 12.20 14.69
N THR A 16 49.80 11.72 13.45
CA THR A 16 48.69 12.19 12.57
C THR A 16 47.86 11.08 11.93
N ALA A 17 48.19 9.80 12.12
CA ALA A 17 47.50 8.70 11.44
C ALA A 17 46.19 8.23 12.12
N ARG A 18 45.90 8.61 13.37
CA ARG A 18 44.76 8.03 14.12
C ARG A 18 43.41 8.73 13.93
N LYS A 19 43.35 9.99 13.47
CA LYS A 19 42.06 10.70 13.31
C LYS A 19 41.37 10.46 11.97
N HIS A 20 42.11 10.09 10.91
CA HIS A 20 41.51 9.73 9.61
C HIS A 20 40.95 8.29 9.55
N SER A 21 41.35 7.38 10.45
CA SER A 21 40.82 6.01 10.49
C SER A 21 39.42 5.90 11.08
N PHE A 22 39.03 6.78 12.01
CA PHE A 22 37.72 6.70 12.66
C PHE A 22 36.57 7.19 11.77
N LEU A 23 36.77 8.27 10.99
CA LEU A 23 35.75 8.75 10.05
C LEU A 23 35.54 7.78 8.87
N TYR A 24 36.60 7.09 8.43
CA TYR A 24 36.50 6.07 7.38
C TYR A 24 35.84 4.77 7.87
N ALA A 25 36.02 4.39 9.14
CA ALA A 25 35.37 3.24 9.74
C ALA A 25 33.87 3.48 10.00
N ALA A 26 33.49 4.68 10.48
CA ALA A 26 32.09 5.03 10.72
C ALA A 26 31.27 5.12 9.41
N HIS A 27 31.85 5.65 8.33
CA HIS A 27 31.21 5.68 7.01
C HIS A 27 31.07 4.27 6.40
N ARG A 28 32.02 3.36 6.69
CA ARG A 28 31.97 1.97 6.22
C ARG A 28 30.93 1.14 6.97
N LEU A 29 30.72 1.39 8.27
CA LEU A 29 29.68 0.73 9.07
C LEU A 29 28.26 1.22 8.72
N HIS A 30 28.08 2.51 8.40
CA HIS A 30 26.79 3.04 7.97
C HIS A 30 26.39 2.50 6.58
N ASN A 31 27.33 2.42 5.63
CA ASN A 31 27.10 1.80 4.33
C ASN A 31 26.92 0.27 4.40
N SER A 32 27.58 -0.41 5.34
CA SER A 32 27.38 -1.85 5.59
C SER A 32 25.96 -2.15 6.08
N CYS A 33 25.42 -1.30 6.97
CA CYS A 33 24.08 -1.49 7.53
C CYS A 33 22.97 -1.24 6.49
N LEU A 34 23.19 -0.28 5.58
CA LEU A 34 22.27 -0.02 4.46
C LEU A 34 22.31 -1.14 3.42
N LEU A 35 23.49 -1.67 3.09
CA LEU A 35 23.64 -2.79 2.17
C LEU A 35 23.06 -4.10 2.70
N GLU A 36 23.15 -4.36 4.02
CA GLU A 36 22.51 -5.52 4.64
C GLU A 36 20.98 -5.40 4.64
N SER A 37 20.42 -4.19 4.82
CA SER A 37 18.97 -3.97 4.68
C SER A 37 18.47 -4.10 3.23
N GLU A 38 19.24 -3.64 2.23
CA GLU A 38 18.92 -3.83 0.82
C GLU A 38 19.06 -5.28 0.37
N PHE A 39 20.00 -6.04 0.96
CA PHE A 39 20.17 -7.46 0.68
C PHE A 39 19.00 -8.29 1.25
N TYR A 40 18.57 -7.99 2.48
CA TYR A 40 17.42 -8.63 3.11
C TYR A 40 16.10 -8.33 2.38
N LEU A 41 15.91 -7.09 1.92
CA LEU A 41 14.74 -6.70 1.12
C LEU A 41 14.78 -7.32 -0.30
N ARG A 42 15.96 -7.43 -0.92
CA ARG A 42 16.11 -8.10 -2.23
C ARG A 42 15.84 -9.59 -2.16
N ASP A 43 16.27 -10.26 -1.10
CA ASP A 43 15.99 -11.69 -0.92
C ASP A 43 14.52 -11.92 -0.57
N TYR A 44 13.89 -11.05 0.24
CA TYR A 44 12.45 -11.11 0.50
C TYR A 44 11.60 -10.89 -0.76
N VAL A 45 11.98 -9.91 -1.62
CA VAL A 45 11.30 -9.65 -2.90
C VAL A 45 11.56 -10.77 -3.93
N LYS A 46 12.75 -11.40 -3.92
CA LYS A 46 13.04 -12.56 -4.78
C LYS A 46 12.26 -13.78 -4.35
N ASP A 47 12.21 -14.06 -3.05
CA ASP A 47 11.47 -15.19 -2.49
C ASP A 47 9.96 -14.98 -2.66
N PHE A 48 9.47 -13.74 -2.57
CA PHE A 48 8.08 -13.40 -2.88
C PHE A 48 7.73 -13.60 -4.36
N LYS A 49 8.59 -13.13 -5.28
CA LYS A 49 8.44 -13.40 -6.72
C LYS A 49 8.50 -14.89 -7.04
N LEU A 50 9.32 -15.66 -6.32
CA LEU A 50 9.48 -17.09 -6.51
C LEU A 50 8.28 -17.88 -5.94
N VAL A 51 7.75 -17.48 -4.78
CA VAL A 51 6.55 -18.09 -4.16
C VAL A 51 5.30 -17.79 -4.99
N ILE A 52 5.17 -16.58 -5.54
CA ILE A 52 4.11 -16.25 -6.50
C ILE A 52 4.33 -17.03 -7.79
N SER A 53 5.53 -17.01 -8.38
CA SER A 53 5.82 -17.75 -9.61
C SER A 53 5.54 -19.26 -9.50
N HIS A 54 5.90 -19.91 -8.39
CA HIS A 54 5.61 -21.33 -8.17
C HIS A 54 4.14 -21.63 -7.85
N LYS A 55 3.43 -20.74 -7.14
CA LYS A 55 1.97 -20.89 -6.97
C LYS A 55 1.21 -20.65 -8.28
N MET A 56 1.69 -19.74 -9.12
CA MET A 56 1.07 -19.37 -10.40
C MET A 56 1.31 -20.38 -11.51
N GLN A 57 2.43 -21.12 -11.49
CA GLN A 57 2.69 -22.17 -12.48
C GLN A 57 1.86 -23.45 -12.22
N ALA A 58 1.29 -23.61 -11.02
CA ALA A 58 0.50 -24.78 -10.63
C ALA A 58 -1.03 -24.59 -10.75
N LEU A 59 -1.51 -23.37 -11.00
CA LEU A 59 -2.94 -23.05 -11.11
C LEU A 59 -3.16 -22.09 -12.29
N GLN A 60 -3.30 -22.65 -13.48
CA GLN A 60 -3.74 -21.97 -14.70
C GLN A 60 -5.23 -21.57 -14.66
N GLU A 61 -5.75 -21.23 -13.48
CA GLU A 61 -7.05 -20.57 -13.37
C GLU A 61 -6.80 -19.06 -13.44
N PRO A 62 -7.54 -18.29 -14.27
CA PRO A 62 -7.37 -16.85 -14.32
C PRO A 62 -7.64 -16.26 -12.91
N LEU A 63 -6.68 -15.48 -12.41
CA LEU A 63 -6.71 -14.88 -11.06
C LEU A 63 -7.99 -14.05 -10.82
N GLN A 64 -8.49 -13.41 -11.88
CA GLN A 64 -9.67 -12.54 -11.84
C GLN A 64 -10.98 -13.28 -11.46
N PRO A 65 -11.40 -14.39 -12.11
CA PRO A 65 -12.55 -15.19 -11.65
C PRO A 65 -12.45 -15.69 -10.21
N MET A 66 -11.26 -16.09 -9.76
CA MET A 66 -11.06 -16.51 -8.37
C MET A 66 -11.29 -15.35 -7.39
N LEU A 67 -10.67 -14.19 -7.63
CA LEU A 67 -10.86 -12.98 -6.82
C LEU A 67 -12.33 -12.54 -6.82
N THR A 68 -12.98 -12.61 -7.98
CA THR A 68 -14.40 -12.29 -8.13
C THR A 68 -15.26 -13.16 -7.22
N GLN A 69 -15.02 -14.47 -7.23
CA GLN A 69 -15.77 -15.40 -6.39
C GLN A 69 -15.51 -15.15 -4.90
N GLN A 70 -14.27 -14.91 -4.50
CA GLN A 70 -13.93 -14.58 -3.12
C GLN A 70 -14.63 -13.30 -2.64
N ILE A 71 -14.63 -12.23 -3.44
CA ILE A 71 -15.37 -10.99 -3.13
C ILE A 71 -16.85 -11.29 -2.90
N ILE A 72 -17.47 -12.09 -3.78
CA ILE A 72 -18.87 -12.48 -3.63
C ILE A 72 -19.09 -13.26 -2.33
N ASP A 73 -18.25 -14.25 -2.04
CA ASP A 73 -18.40 -15.11 -0.87
C ASP A 73 -18.28 -14.31 0.43
N TYR A 74 -17.26 -13.46 0.56
CA TYR A 74 -17.04 -12.65 1.76
C TYR A 74 -18.15 -11.62 2.00
N TYR A 75 -18.64 -10.98 0.94
CA TYR A 75 -19.49 -9.80 1.10
C TYR A 75 -20.96 -10.02 0.75
N SER A 76 -21.36 -11.20 0.27
CA SER A 76 -22.76 -11.52 -0.03
C SER A 76 -23.70 -11.38 1.17
N ALA A 77 -23.20 -11.66 2.38
CA ALA A 77 -23.94 -11.56 3.63
C ALA A 77 -23.83 -10.17 4.30
N THR A 78 -23.15 -9.20 3.69
CA THR A 78 -22.99 -7.86 4.27
C THR A 78 -24.36 -7.18 4.40
N THR A 79 -24.68 -6.74 5.60
CA THR A 79 -25.96 -6.08 5.88
C THR A 79 -25.99 -4.69 5.24
N LYS A 80 -27.14 -4.32 4.66
CA LYS A 80 -27.34 -2.97 4.12
C LYS A 80 -27.19 -1.93 5.25
N PRO A 81 -26.49 -0.82 5.01
CA PRO A 81 -26.33 0.23 6.00
C PRO A 81 -27.67 0.92 6.29
N LEU A 82 -27.89 1.33 7.53
CA LEU A 82 -29.06 2.14 7.91
C LEU A 82 -28.95 3.58 7.44
N ALA A 83 -27.73 4.13 7.45
CA ALA A 83 -27.43 5.48 7.01
C ALA A 83 -26.27 5.45 6.01
N LEU A 84 -26.42 6.12 4.87
CA LEU A 84 -25.38 6.18 3.85
C LEU A 84 -24.33 7.24 4.13
N THR A 85 -24.73 8.39 4.64
CA THR A 85 -23.84 9.52 4.89
C THR A 85 -24.31 10.29 6.11
N SER A 86 -23.37 10.89 6.83
CA SER A 86 -23.65 11.90 7.87
C SER A 86 -23.60 13.33 7.32
N ARG A 87 -23.22 13.50 6.05
CA ARG A 87 -23.14 14.80 5.39
C ARG A 87 -24.54 15.31 5.06
N PRO A 88 -24.77 16.65 5.14
CA PRO A 88 -26.06 17.22 4.78
C PRO A 88 -26.32 17.06 3.27
N LEU A 89 -27.60 17.00 2.86
CA LEU A 89 -27.96 16.90 1.43
C LEU A 89 -27.60 18.14 0.60
N SER A 90 -27.23 19.24 1.24
CA SER A 90 -26.66 20.41 0.57
C SER A 90 -25.19 20.22 0.17
N ASP A 91 -24.51 19.23 0.75
CA ASP A 91 -23.13 18.85 0.42
C ASP A 91 -23.12 17.97 -0.84
N PRO A 92 -22.35 18.30 -1.88
CA PRO A 92 -22.26 17.50 -3.10
C PRO A 92 -21.85 16.04 -2.87
N ASP A 93 -20.89 15.77 -1.98
CA ASP A 93 -20.46 14.41 -1.68
C ASP A 93 -21.58 13.65 -0.94
N GLY A 94 -22.34 14.36 -0.10
CA GLY A 94 -23.55 13.84 0.52
C GLY A 94 -24.62 13.44 -0.51
N GLN A 95 -24.83 14.24 -1.56
CA GLN A 95 -25.73 13.92 -2.66
C GLN A 95 -25.26 12.70 -3.45
N ASP A 96 -23.96 12.63 -3.75
CA ASP A 96 -23.34 11.49 -4.42
C ASP A 96 -23.54 10.20 -3.61
N ALA A 97 -23.29 10.24 -2.29
CA ALA A 97 -23.54 9.09 -1.43
C ALA A 97 -25.01 8.66 -1.46
N MET A 98 -25.95 9.62 -1.43
CA MET A 98 -27.38 9.32 -1.44
C MET A 98 -27.88 8.70 -2.73
N TRP A 99 -27.19 8.89 -3.86
CA TRP A 99 -27.53 8.21 -5.11
C TRP A 99 -27.52 6.67 -4.97
N PHE A 100 -26.67 6.14 -4.09
CA PHE A 100 -26.57 4.70 -3.83
C PHE A 100 -27.76 4.13 -3.04
N SER A 101 -28.64 4.98 -2.49
CA SER A 101 -29.78 4.56 -1.67
C SER A 101 -30.65 3.51 -2.35
N GLY A 102 -30.89 2.40 -1.64
CA GLY A 102 -31.69 1.27 -2.11
C GLY A 102 -30.95 0.29 -3.02
N LYS A 103 -29.84 0.68 -3.66
CA LYS A 103 -29.10 -0.14 -4.63
C LYS A 103 -28.30 -1.27 -3.96
N LEU A 104 -28.18 -2.40 -4.64
CA LEU A 104 -27.29 -3.47 -4.20
C LEU A 104 -25.87 -3.19 -4.67
N TRP A 105 -24.86 -3.48 -3.85
CA TRP A 105 -23.45 -3.32 -4.27
C TRP A 105 -23.14 -4.11 -5.55
N LYS A 106 -23.82 -5.26 -5.77
CA LYS A 106 -23.68 -6.11 -6.96
C LYS A 106 -24.22 -5.46 -8.25
N GLU A 107 -25.03 -4.41 -8.14
CA GLU A 107 -25.61 -3.67 -9.26
C GLU A 107 -24.78 -2.44 -9.63
N ILE A 108 -23.89 -2.00 -8.74
CA ILE A 108 -23.03 -0.85 -8.95
C ILE A 108 -21.94 -1.19 -9.95
N ARG A 109 -21.71 -0.29 -10.91
CA ARG A 109 -20.66 -0.39 -11.92
C ARG A 109 -19.69 0.78 -11.80
N ARG A 110 -18.59 0.68 -12.54
CA ARG A 110 -17.58 1.74 -12.64
C ARG A 110 -18.17 3.10 -13.01
N ASP A 111 -19.05 3.14 -14.00
CA ASP A 111 -19.66 4.40 -14.46
C ASP A 111 -20.46 5.10 -13.38
N ASP A 112 -21.07 4.33 -12.47
CA ASP A 112 -21.82 4.88 -11.34
C ASP A 112 -20.87 5.59 -10.37
N TRP A 113 -19.73 4.96 -10.04
CA TRP A 113 -18.69 5.56 -9.22
C TRP A 113 -18.06 6.80 -9.85
N ASN A 114 -17.84 6.79 -11.17
CA ASN A 114 -17.29 7.95 -11.88
C ASN A 114 -18.27 9.12 -11.97
N ARG A 115 -19.58 8.85 -11.96
CA ARG A 115 -20.63 9.89 -11.92
C ARG A 115 -20.88 10.42 -10.50
N HIS A 116 -20.55 9.63 -9.49
CA HIS A 116 -20.75 9.96 -8.07
C HIS A 116 -19.46 9.82 -7.25
N PRO A 117 -18.37 10.53 -7.64
CA PRO A 117 -17.05 10.37 -7.03
C PRO A 117 -17.03 10.73 -5.54
N GLY A 118 -17.85 11.69 -5.11
CA GLY A 118 -17.92 12.13 -3.72
C GLY A 118 -18.42 11.06 -2.75
N ALA A 119 -19.14 10.05 -3.25
CA ALA A 119 -19.72 8.99 -2.43
C ALA A 119 -18.68 8.26 -1.58
N PHE A 120 -17.48 8.02 -2.13
CA PHE A 120 -16.39 7.31 -1.42
C PHE A 120 -16.04 7.99 -0.09
N SER A 121 -15.89 9.32 -0.12
CA SER A 121 -15.48 10.11 1.05
C SER A 121 -16.66 10.46 1.98
N ALA A 122 -17.88 10.44 1.46
CA ALA A 122 -19.10 10.77 2.20
C ALA A 122 -19.74 9.57 2.89
N PHE A 123 -19.43 8.35 2.50
CA PHE A 123 -20.01 7.17 3.11
C PHE A 123 -19.69 7.05 4.60
N THR A 124 -20.67 6.70 5.41
CA THR A 124 -20.48 6.20 6.77
C THR A 124 -19.59 4.93 6.75
N PRO A 125 -18.97 4.53 7.88
CA PRO A 125 -18.23 3.27 7.95
C PRO A 125 -19.02 2.06 7.46
N GLU A 126 -20.29 1.94 7.83
CA GLU A 126 -21.17 0.84 7.45
C GLU A 126 -21.50 0.87 5.96
N ALA A 127 -21.75 2.06 5.41
CA ALA A 127 -22.02 2.21 3.98
C ALA A 127 -20.79 1.95 3.13
N PHE A 128 -19.63 2.46 3.57
CA PHE A 128 -18.35 2.18 2.96
C PHE A 128 -18.14 0.67 2.90
N ARG A 129 -18.34 -0.02 4.03
CA ARG A 129 -18.20 -1.48 4.11
C ARG A 129 -19.14 -2.23 3.17
N TYR A 130 -20.39 -1.80 3.07
CA TYR A 130 -21.37 -2.43 2.19
C TYR A 130 -21.04 -2.26 0.69
N TYR A 131 -20.58 -1.08 0.27
CA TYR A 131 -20.26 -0.79 -1.13
C TYR A 131 -18.81 -1.07 -1.52
N PHE A 132 -17.91 -1.29 -0.56
CA PHE A 132 -16.50 -1.66 -0.79
C PHE A 132 -16.29 -2.77 -1.83
N PRO A 133 -17.09 -3.86 -1.87
CA PRO A 133 -16.92 -4.91 -2.86
C PRO A 133 -17.09 -4.40 -4.29
N SER A 134 -17.99 -3.43 -4.51
CA SER A 134 -18.17 -2.85 -5.85
C SER A 134 -16.94 -2.06 -6.32
N ILE A 135 -16.18 -1.46 -5.40
CA ILE A 135 -14.91 -0.79 -5.71
C ILE A 135 -13.88 -1.83 -6.17
N LEU A 136 -13.77 -2.96 -5.45
CA LEU A 136 -12.86 -4.04 -5.83
C LEU A 136 -13.22 -4.62 -7.19
N MET A 137 -14.51 -4.83 -7.45
CA MET A 137 -15.01 -5.34 -8.73
C MET A 137 -14.70 -4.41 -9.90
N CYS A 138 -14.73 -3.07 -9.68
CA CYS A 138 -14.37 -2.11 -10.73
C CYS A 138 -12.96 -2.34 -11.27
N ALA A 139 -11.99 -2.68 -10.42
CA ALA A 139 -10.63 -3.00 -10.84
C ALA A 139 -10.54 -4.30 -11.64
N LEU A 140 -11.37 -5.30 -11.30
CA LEU A 140 -11.37 -6.59 -11.99
C LEU A 140 -11.96 -6.49 -13.40
N GLU A 141 -12.90 -5.57 -13.64
CA GLU A 141 -13.57 -5.43 -14.94
C GLU A 141 -12.67 -4.79 -16.02
N ALA A 142 -11.84 -3.81 -15.65
CA ALA A 142 -10.93 -3.13 -16.58
C ALA A 142 -9.70 -2.56 -15.85
N PRO A 143 -8.72 -3.40 -15.49
CA PRO A 143 -7.64 -3.07 -14.54
C PRO A 143 -6.61 -2.06 -15.05
N VAL A 144 -6.59 -1.74 -16.35
CA VAL A 144 -5.64 -0.81 -16.98
C VAL A 144 -6.22 0.56 -17.27
N GLU A 145 -7.48 0.77 -16.89
CA GLU A 145 -8.17 2.03 -17.05
C GLU A 145 -8.29 2.72 -15.70
N TRP A 146 -7.93 3.99 -15.66
CA TRP A 146 -8.08 4.80 -14.47
C TRP A 146 -9.55 4.86 -14.06
N SER A 147 -9.83 4.70 -12.76
CA SER A 147 -11.14 4.95 -12.21
C SER A 147 -11.03 5.62 -10.85
N TYR A 148 -11.91 6.57 -10.61
CA TYR A 148 -11.97 7.32 -9.36
C TYR A 148 -12.05 6.44 -8.10
N PRO A 149 -12.86 5.36 -8.04
CA PRO A 149 -12.99 4.57 -6.82
C PRO A 149 -11.72 3.75 -6.50
N ILE A 150 -11.00 3.28 -7.52
CA ILE A 150 -9.73 2.56 -7.33
C ILE A 150 -8.67 3.53 -6.81
N ASP A 151 -8.55 4.69 -7.47
CA ASP A 151 -7.59 5.73 -7.10
C ASP A 151 -7.82 6.23 -5.68
N SER A 152 -9.08 6.51 -5.32
CA SER A 152 -9.47 6.92 -3.96
C SER A 152 -9.14 5.86 -2.92
N LEU A 153 -9.32 4.58 -3.25
CA LEU A 153 -8.97 3.48 -2.36
C LEU A 153 -7.45 3.39 -2.16
N LEU A 154 -6.67 3.48 -3.23
CA LEU A 154 -5.20 3.46 -3.14
C LEU A 154 -4.67 4.66 -2.34
N GLN A 155 -5.20 5.86 -2.57
CA GLN A 155 -4.85 7.03 -1.75
C GLN A 155 -5.22 6.83 -0.26
N ALA A 156 -6.35 6.19 0.02
CA ALA A 156 -6.75 5.87 1.38
C ALA A 156 -5.85 4.81 2.02
N LEU A 157 -5.32 3.86 1.24
CA LEU A 157 -4.42 2.80 1.71
C LEU A 157 -2.95 3.21 1.74
N ASP A 158 -2.56 4.27 1.04
CA ASP A 158 -1.18 4.76 1.04
C ASP A 158 -0.86 5.53 2.33
N ARG A 159 -0.59 4.78 3.42
CA ARG A 159 -0.35 5.34 4.76
C ARG A 159 1.09 5.17 5.21
N THR A 160 1.46 6.01 6.17
CA THR A 160 2.71 5.85 6.91
C THR A 160 2.65 4.59 7.81
N PRO A 161 3.77 3.88 8.03
CA PRO A 161 3.82 2.77 8.96
C PRO A 161 3.49 3.14 10.43
N ASP A 162 3.62 4.42 10.77
CA ASP A 162 3.27 4.92 12.11
C ASP A 162 1.75 5.04 12.27
N LYS A 163 1.16 4.04 12.94
CA LYS A 163 -0.29 3.95 13.20
C LYS A 163 -0.84 5.14 13.99
N SER A 164 -0.01 5.87 14.73
CA SER A 164 -0.44 7.05 15.50
C SER A 164 -0.80 8.25 14.62
N LEU A 165 -0.34 8.24 13.36
CA LEU A 165 -0.59 9.29 12.38
C LEU A 165 -1.78 8.96 11.44
N TRP A 166 -2.49 7.86 11.68
CA TRP A 166 -3.63 7.48 10.87
C TRP A 166 -4.86 8.35 11.20
N ASP A 167 -5.50 8.87 10.15
CA ASP A 167 -6.67 9.73 10.31
C ASP A 167 -7.96 8.94 10.62
N GLU A 168 -8.96 9.65 11.15
CA GLU A 168 -10.25 9.06 11.52
C GLU A 168 -10.97 8.44 10.32
N PHE A 169 -10.82 9.02 9.13
CA PHE A 169 -11.46 8.50 7.92
C PHE A 169 -11.00 7.07 7.66
N PHE A 170 -9.68 6.85 7.67
CA PHE A 170 -9.05 5.56 7.49
C PHE A 170 -9.38 4.59 8.63
N THR A 171 -9.16 5.01 9.88
CA THR A 171 -9.30 4.09 11.02
C THR A 171 -10.73 3.61 11.20
N SER A 172 -11.72 4.48 11.00
CA SER A 172 -13.13 4.08 11.13
C SER A 172 -13.62 3.14 10.03
N ARG A 173 -13.00 3.16 8.84
CA ARG A 173 -13.47 2.40 7.67
C ARG A 173 -12.68 1.13 7.40
N LEU A 174 -11.36 1.16 7.63
CA LEU A 174 -10.44 0.12 7.18
C LEU A 174 -9.77 -0.64 8.33
N CYS A 175 -9.87 -0.18 9.58
CA CYS A 175 -9.40 -0.95 10.74
C CYS A 175 -10.50 -1.89 11.28
N GLY A 176 -10.09 -2.97 11.94
CA GLY A 176 -11.00 -3.90 12.62
C GLY A 176 -11.68 -4.92 11.71
N TRP A 177 -11.23 -5.07 10.47
CA TRP A 177 -11.70 -6.13 9.58
C TRP A 177 -11.08 -7.48 9.95
N LYS A 178 -11.63 -8.57 9.41
CA LYS A 178 -11.09 -9.91 9.65
C LYS A 178 -9.80 -10.09 8.87
N SER A 179 -8.86 -10.88 9.42
CA SER A 179 -7.59 -11.22 8.75
C SER A 179 -7.79 -11.74 7.32
N ALA A 180 -8.85 -12.50 7.07
CA ALA A 180 -9.17 -13.04 5.75
C ALA A 180 -9.61 -11.98 4.72
N GLU A 181 -10.18 -10.87 5.18
CA GLU A 181 -10.60 -9.75 4.32
C GLU A 181 -9.40 -8.89 3.93
N TYR A 182 -8.43 -8.74 4.85
CA TYR A 182 -7.14 -8.14 4.50
C TYR A 182 -6.35 -9.03 3.54
N ALA A 183 -6.40 -10.35 3.69
CA ALA A 183 -5.78 -11.27 2.73
C ALA A 183 -6.36 -11.09 1.31
N LEU A 184 -7.69 -11.00 1.19
CA LEU A 184 -8.35 -10.69 -0.08
C LEU A 184 -7.89 -9.35 -0.67
N LEU A 185 -7.76 -8.31 0.17
CA LEU A 185 -7.30 -7.00 -0.29
C LEU A 185 -5.84 -7.01 -0.77
N LEU A 186 -4.97 -7.80 -0.12
CA LEU A 186 -3.59 -8.01 -0.56
C LEU A 186 -3.55 -8.71 -1.93
N ASP A 187 -4.34 -9.77 -2.13
CA ASP A 187 -4.41 -10.47 -3.42
C ASP A 187 -4.95 -9.55 -4.53
N TRP A 188 -5.88 -8.67 -4.20
CA TRP A 188 -6.40 -7.65 -5.12
C TRP A 188 -5.35 -6.58 -5.49
N LEU A 189 -4.55 -6.10 -4.53
CA LEU A 189 -3.44 -5.16 -4.79
C LEU A 189 -2.36 -5.81 -5.66
N LEU A 190 -2.06 -7.09 -5.43
CA LEU A 190 -1.12 -7.85 -6.26
C LEU A 190 -1.64 -7.98 -7.69
N TYR A 191 -2.90 -8.34 -7.86
CA TYR A 191 -3.55 -8.35 -9.17
C TYR A 191 -3.40 -7.00 -9.87
N LEU A 192 -3.70 -5.88 -9.21
CA LEU A 192 -3.51 -4.55 -9.80
C LEU A 192 -2.05 -4.27 -10.18
N SER A 193 -1.08 -4.70 -9.36
CA SER A 193 0.34 -4.53 -9.66
C SER A 193 0.79 -5.29 -10.91
N GLU A 194 0.17 -6.42 -11.21
CA GLU A 194 0.44 -7.21 -12.42
C GLU A 194 -0.18 -6.57 -13.67
N GLN A 195 -1.36 -5.98 -13.53
CA GLN A 195 -2.10 -5.41 -14.66
C GLN A 195 -1.65 -3.98 -15.02
N GLY A 196 -1.33 -3.14 -14.02
CA GLY A 196 -1.26 -1.69 -14.19
C GLY A 196 -0.11 -1.00 -13.47
N LYS A 197 1.05 -1.66 -13.34
CA LYS A 197 2.21 -1.11 -12.60
C LYS A 197 2.59 0.31 -13.00
N GLU A 198 2.49 0.66 -14.28
CA GLU A 198 2.83 1.99 -14.79
C GLU A 198 1.89 3.09 -14.29
N MET A 199 0.65 2.75 -13.94
CA MET A 199 -0.35 3.73 -13.53
C MET A 199 -0.24 4.12 -12.05
N TRP A 200 -0.01 3.14 -11.17
CA TRP A 200 -0.07 3.37 -9.72
C TRP A 200 1.27 3.20 -8.99
N GLY A 201 2.32 2.68 -9.66
CA GLY A 201 3.70 2.74 -9.20
C GLY A 201 3.91 2.43 -7.71
N GLU A 202 4.63 3.33 -7.02
CA GLU A 202 4.98 3.22 -5.59
C GLU A 202 3.76 3.25 -4.65
N HIS A 203 2.61 3.77 -5.09
CA HIS A 203 1.39 3.77 -4.26
C HIS A 203 0.88 2.36 -4.00
N LEU A 204 1.08 1.43 -4.94
CA LEU A 204 0.70 0.03 -4.74
C LEU A 204 1.57 -0.65 -3.68
N ASP A 205 2.88 -0.41 -3.70
CA ASP A 205 3.81 -0.97 -2.72
C ASP A 205 3.47 -0.48 -1.30
N ARG A 206 3.26 0.84 -1.15
CA ARG A 206 2.89 1.44 0.14
C ARG A 206 1.50 1.05 0.63
N SER A 207 0.54 0.91 -0.31
CA SER A 207 -0.79 0.37 0.00
C SER A 207 -0.70 -1.07 0.49
N TYR A 208 0.13 -1.90 -0.14
CA TYR A 208 0.35 -3.28 0.26
C TYR A 208 0.92 -3.37 1.68
N ASP A 209 1.96 -2.59 1.98
CA ASP A 209 2.56 -2.52 3.31
C ASP A 209 1.55 -2.09 4.38
N THR A 210 0.70 -1.10 4.07
CA THR A 210 -0.35 -0.65 4.98
C THR A 210 -1.36 -1.76 5.27
N VAL A 211 -1.78 -2.52 4.25
CA VAL A 211 -2.72 -3.64 4.45
C VAL A 211 -2.07 -4.79 5.23
N GLN A 212 -0.77 -5.04 5.07
CA GLN A 212 -0.05 -6.00 5.92
C GLN A 212 -0.09 -5.58 7.39
N LEU A 213 0.18 -4.31 7.70
CA LEU A 213 0.09 -3.79 9.07
C LEU A 213 -1.31 -3.93 9.67
N LEU A 214 -2.35 -3.70 8.87
CA LEU A 214 -3.74 -3.91 9.28
C LEU A 214 -4.01 -5.39 9.59
N ARG A 215 -3.55 -6.29 8.72
CA ARG A 215 -3.71 -7.75 8.87
C ARG A 215 -3.04 -8.27 10.13
N GLU A 216 -1.81 -7.86 10.39
CA GLU A 216 -1.06 -8.23 11.60
C GLU A 216 -1.80 -7.80 12.87
N SER A 217 -2.45 -6.63 12.84
CA SER A 217 -3.23 -6.10 13.95
C SER A 217 -4.57 -6.82 14.19
N ALA A 218 -5.03 -7.61 13.22
CA ALA A 218 -6.30 -8.34 13.27
C ALA A 218 -6.13 -9.81 13.70
N SER A 219 -4.94 -10.16 14.19
CA SER A 219 -4.54 -11.50 14.66
C SER A 219 -4.93 -11.75 16.11
#